data_AF-A0A946LIZ3-F1
#
_entry.id   AF-A0A946LIZ3-F1
#
_cell.length_a   1.000
_cell.length_b   1.000
_cell.length_c   1.000
_cell.angle_alpha   90.00
_cell.angle_beta   90.00
_cell.angle_gamma   90.00
#
_symmetry.space_group_name_H-M   'P 1'
#
loop_
_entity.id
_entity.type
_entity.pdbx_description
1 polymer ?
#
loop_
_entity_poly.entity_id
_entity_poly.type
_entity_poly.pdbx_seq_one_letter_code
_entity_poly.pdbx_strand_id
1 'polypeptide(L)'
;MKKKHIVIILIIILLLVVFLCVLCNQKDPEDLPAPSQNEEPTATATFTFTPTSTATKTPTPTNTPTLTPTYTPSSTPTLTWGEHDDDGDGVLNYADSCPQKYAETSNGCPQNNGGGNDNLGEGPPDIGS
;
A
#
# COMPACT_ATOMS: atom_id res chain seq x y z
N MET A 1 -6.86 -76.28 19.02
CA MET A 1 -7.25 -74.90 19.39
C MET A 1 -6.08 -73.90 19.38
N LYS A 2 -4.80 -74.31 19.47
CA LYS A 2 -3.65 -73.40 19.64
C LYS A 2 -3.28 -72.54 18.40
N LYS A 3 -3.46 -73.04 17.17
CA LYS A 3 -3.07 -72.32 15.93
C LYS A 3 -3.94 -71.09 15.64
N LYS A 4 -5.25 -71.14 15.93
CA LYS A 4 -6.16 -69.99 15.73
C LYS A 4 -5.84 -68.84 16.68
N HIS A 5 -5.49 -69.14 17.94
CA HIS A 5 -5.07 -68.13 18.90
C HIS A 5 -3.73 -67.50 18.53
N ILE A 6 -2.78 -68.26 17.98
CA ILE A 6 -1.51 -67.71 17.48
C ILE A 6 -1.76 -66.69 16.37
N VAL A 7 -2.63 -67.00 15.41
CA VAL A 7 -2.96 -66.05 14.32
C VAL A 7 -3.63 -64.78 14.86
N ILE A 8 -4.55 -64.91 15.82
CA ILE A 8 -5.21 -63.75 16.43
C ILE A 8 -4.21 -62.86 17.19
N ILE A 9 -3.27 -63.47 17.93
CA ILE A 9 -2.23 -62.73 18.66
C ILE A 9 -1.31 -61.97 17.69
N LEU A 10 -0.93 -62.56 16.56
CA LEU A 10 -0.11 -61.89 15.55
C LEU A 10 -0.82 -60.68 14.91
N ILE A 11 -2.13 -60.79 14.67
CA ILE A 11 -2.94 -59.67 14.14
C ILE A 11 -3.00 -58.53 15.17
N ILE A 12 -3.22 -58.84 16.45
CA ILE A 12 -3.26 -57.83 17.51
C ILE A 12 -1.90 -57.11 17.63
N ILE A 13 -0.79 -57.85 17.60
CA ILE A 13 0.56 -57.25 17.66
C ILE A 13 0.79 -56.34 16.45
N LEU A 14 0.42 -56.77 15.24
CA LEU A 14 0.55 -55.96 14.03
C LEU A 14 -0.24 -54.64 14.15
N LEU A 15 -1.50 -54.71 14.62
CA LEU A 15 -2.34 -53.53 14.80
C LEU A 15 -1.79 -52.58 15.86
N LEU A 16 -1.25 -53.09 16.97
CA LEU A 16 -0.62 -52.27 18.00
C LEU A 16 0.65 -51.58 17.48
N VAL A 17 1.47 -52.27 16.69
CA VAL A 17 2.66 -51.68 16.06
C VAL A 17 2.28 -50.56 15.09
N VAL A 18 1.29 -50.80 14.22
CA VAL A 18 0.80 -49.77 13.28
C VAL A 18 0.23 -48.57 14.03
N PHE A 19 -0.57 -48.81 15.07
CA PHE A 19 -1.13 -47.73 15.90
C PHE A 19 -0.04 -46.91 16.60
N LEU A 20 0.97 -47.56 17.17
CA LEU A 20 2.12 -46.86 17.76
C LEU A 20 2.93 -46.09 16.71
N CYS A 21 3.13 -46.64 15.51
CA CYS A 21 3.79 -45.92 14.42
C CYS A 21 3.02 -44.64 14.03
N VAL A 22 1.69 -44.70 13.94
CA VAL A 22 0.86 -43.52 13.63
C VAL A 22 0.97 -42.47 14.74
N LEU A 23 0.87 -42.88 16.02
CA LEU A 23 1.03 -41.97 17.16
C LEU A 23 2.42 -41.34 17.23
N CYS A 24 3.49 -42.09 16.96
CA CYS A 24 4.86 -41.58 17.01
C CYS A 24 5.20 -40.62 15.86
N ASN A 25 4.47 -40.70 14.74
CA ASN A 25 4.64 -39.85 13.56
C ASN A 25 3.83 -38.56 13.62
N GLN A 26 2.94 -38.38 14.60
CA GLN A 26 2.35 -37.07 14.92
C GLN A 26 3.25 -36.31 15.90
N LYS A 27 4.50 -36.05 15.50
CA LYS A 27 5.27 -34.98 16.15
C LYS A 27 4.80 -33.68 15.53
N ASP A 28 4.06 -32.90 16.31
CA ASP A 28 3.61 -31.57 15.91
C ASP A 28 4.82 -30.73 15.49
N PRO A 29 4.71 -29.92 14.42
CA PRO A 29 5.75 -28.96 14.07
C PRO A 29 5.88 -27.97 15.24
N GLU A 30 7.08 -27.86 15.81
CA GLU A 30 7.36 -26.83 16.82
C GLU A 30 7.00 -25.46 16.24
N ASP A 31 6.03 -24.82 16.90
CA ASP A 31 5.61 -23.46 16.65
C ASP A 31 6.78 -22.54 17.01
N LEU A 32 7.51 -22.07 15.99
CA LEU A 32 8.62 -21.15 16.19
C LEU A 32 8.06 -19.83 16.76
N PRO A 33 8.62 -19.29 17.86
CA PRO A 33 8.14 -18.04 18.41
C PRO A 33 8.38 -16.90 17.39
N ALA A 34 7.31 -16.14 17.12
CA ALA A 34 7.36 -14.97 16.26
C ALA A 34 8.37 -13.94 16.78
N PRO A 35 9.12 -13.24 15.89
CA PRO A 35 10.03 -12.18 16.31
C PRO A 35 9.25 -11.00 16.90
N SER A 36 9.45 -10.76 18.20
CA SER A 36 8.96 -9.57 18.90
C SER A 36 9.80 -8.35 18.49
N GLN A 37 9.33 -7.57 17.52
CA GLN A 37 9.94 -6.28 17.17
C GLN A 37 9.46 -5.20 18.14
N ASN A 38 10.33 -4.81 19.06
CA ASN A 38 10.18 -3.62 19.88
C ASN A 38 10.97 -2.50 19.20
N GLU A 39 10.33 -1.73 18.32
CA GLU A 39 10.95 -0.56 17.71
C GLU A 39 10.73 0.68 18.57
N GLU A 40 11.85 1.22 19.06
CA GLU A 40 11.93 2.48 19.82
C GLU A 40 11.76 3.66 18.85
N PRO A 41 10.86 4.63 19.13
CA PRO A 41 10.60 5.73 18.21
C PRO A 41 11.81 6.66 18.15
N THR A 42 12.55 6.60 17.04
CA THR A 42 13.62 7.54 16.74
C THR A 42 12.99 8.88 16.37
N ALA A 43 13.15 9.88 17.23
CA ALA A 43 12.65 11.23 17.00
C ALA A 43 13.24 11.80 15.70
N THR A 44 12.39 11.91 14.68
CA THR A 44 12.73 12.49 13.38
C THR A 44 12.75 14.01 13.52
N ALA A 45 13.86 14.64 13.13
CA ALA A 45 14.03 16.09 13.23
C ALA A 45 13.10 16.81 12.24
N THR A 46 12.08 17.48 12.77
CA THR A 46 11.19 18.34 11.99
C THR A 46 11.91 19.63 11.61
N PHE A 47 12.14 19.82 10.31
CA PHE A 47 12.67 21.08 9.79
C PHE A 47 11.57 22.15 9.77
N THR A 48 11.60 23.03 10.76
CA THR A 48 10.72 24.21 10.80
C THR A 48 11.27 25.28 9.87
N PHE A 49 10.64 25.46 8.71
CA PHE A 49 10.97 26.56 7.79
C PHE A 49 10.42 27.87 8.34
N THR A 50 11.31 28.74 8.82
CA THR A 50 10.96 30.11 9.23
C THR A 50 10.74 30.98 7.99
N PRO A 51 9.53 31.54 7.75
CA PRO A 51 9.29 32.40 6.60
C PRO A 51 10.07 33.71 6.78
N THR A 52 11.12 33.91 5.98
CA THR A 52 11.84 35.17 5.92
C THR A 52 11.10 36.10 4.97
N SER A 53 10.35 37.05 5.55
CA SER A 53 9.67 38.12 4.80
C SER A 53 10.70 38.97 4.05
N THR A 54 10.92 38.66 2.77
CA THR A 54 11.79 39.44 1.88
C THR A 54 11.01 40.63 1.36
N ALA A 55 11.40 41.84 1.76
CA ALA A 55 10.79 43.08 1.27
C ALA A 55 11.03 43.23 -0.25
N THR A 56 9.97 42.98 -1.03
CA THR A 56 9.97 43.16 -2.47
C THR A 56 9.98 44.66 -2.77
N LYS A 57 11.01 45.14 -3.48
CA LYS A 57 11.07 46.55 -3.90
C LYS A 57 9.96 46.82 -4.91
N THR A 58 9.15 47.82 -4.61
CA THR A 58 8.05 48.31 -5.43
C THR A 58 8.54 48.66 -6.84
N PRO A 59 8.05 47.99 -7.90
CA PRO A 59 8.39 48.36 -9.28
C PRO A 59 7.78 49.73 -9.62
N THR A 60 8.58 50.60 -10.22
CA THR A 60 8.19 51.93 -10.71
C THR A 60 7.18 51.77 -11.86
N PRO A 61 6.01 52.46 -11.83
CA PRO A 61 5.02 52.34 -12.89
C PRO A 61 5.56 52.93 -14.20
N THR A 62 5.81 52.06 -15.16
CA THR A 62 6.11 52.46 -16.55
C THR A 62 4.80 52.46 -17.32
N ASN A 63 4.37 53.63 -17.79
CA ASN A 63 3.17 53.81 -18.61
C ASN A 63 3.31 53.04 -19.94
N THR A 64 2.95 51.76 -19.91
CA THR A 64 2.87 50.88 -21.07
C THR A 64 1.41 50.83 -21.51
N PRO A 65 1.08 51.08 -22.78
CA PRO A 65 -0.31 51.04 -23.25
C PRO A 65 -0.87 49.62 -23.05
N THR A 66 -1.84 49.51 -22.15
CA THR A 66 -2.56 48.27 -21.83
C THR A 66 -3.45 47.90 -22.99
N LEU A 67 -3.10 46.83 -23.71
CA LEU A 67 -4.02 46.19 -24.65
C LEU A 67 -5.21 45.66 -23.85
N THR A 68 -6.39 46.23 -24.09
CA THR A 68 -7.64 45.80 -23.47
C THR A 68 -7.93 44.36 -23.91
N PRO A 69 -7.94 43.37 -23.00
CA PRO A 69 -8.31 42.01 -23.38
C PRO A 69 -9.81 42.02 -23.75
N THR A 70 -10.09 41.82 -25.03
CA THR A 70 -11.44 41.48 -25.49
C THR A 70 -11.78 40.13 -24.88
N TYR A 71 -12.69 40.13 -23.90
CA TYR A 71 -13.26 38.93 -23.31
C TYR A 71 -13.95 38.11 -24.41
N THR A 72 -13.18 37.21 -25.01
CA THR A 72 -13.74 36.10 -25.77
C THR A 72 -14.35 35.17 -24.73
N PRO A 73 -15.65 34.81 -24.80
CA PRO A 73 -16.19 33.82 -23.88
C PRO A 73 -15.41 32.52 -24.09
N SER A 74 -14.48 32.24 -23.17
CA SER A 74 -13.79 30.96 -23.05
C SER A 74 -14.89 29.96 -22.79
N SER A 75 -15.12 29.06 -23.76
CA SER A 75 -16.03 27.94 -23.62
C SER A 75 -15.75 27.30 -22.27
N THR A 76 -16.72 27.38 -21.36
CA THR A 76 -16.71 26.63 -20.11
C THR A 76 -16.27 25.21 -20.44
N PRO A 77 -15.13 24.71 -19.93
CA PRO A 77 -14.79 23.31 -20.14
C PRO A 77 -15.93 22.53 -19.53
N THR A 78 -16.77 21.99 -20.41
CA THR A 78 -17.73 20.98 -20.04
C THR A 78 -16.85 19.84 -19.60
N LEU A 79 -16.81 19.54 -18.31
CA LEU A 79 -16.06 18.40 -17.76
C LEU A 79 -16.57 17.15 -18.47
N THR A 80 -15.94 16.83 -19.60
CA THR A 80 -16.10 15.55 -20.24
C THR A 80 -15.38 14.59 -19.31
N TRP A 81 -16.09 13.58 -18.81
CA TRP A 81 -15.65 12.55 -17.87
C TRP A 81 -14.27 11.90 -18.17
N GLY A 82 -13.65 12.19 -19.32
CA GLY A 82 -12.32 11.76 -19.69
C GLY A 82 -11.15 12.59 -19.15
N GLU A 83 -11.38 13.73 -18.47
CA GLU A 83 -10.30 14.58 -17.92
C GLU A 83 -10.20 14.53 -16.39
N HIS A 84 -10.75 13.48 -15.76
CA HIS A 84 -10.69 13.32 -14.30
C HIS A 84 -9.44 12.54 -13.89
N ASP A 85 -8.72 13.10 -12.92
CA ASP A 85 -7.62 12.49 -12.17
C ASP A 85 -7.99 12.66 -10.68
N ASP A 86 -8.31 11.54 -10.02
CA ASP A 86 -8.89 11.52 -8.67
C ASP A 86 -7.84 11.61 -7.57
N ASP A 87 -6.63 11.11 -7.81
CA ASP A 87 -5.54 11.10 -6.83
C ASP A 87 -4.42 12.11 -7.12
N GLY A 88 -4.43 12.71 -8.31
CA GLY A 88 -3.57 13.84 -8.68
C GLY A 88 -2.15 13.44 -9.05
N ASP A 89 -1.91 12.19 -9.45
CA ASP A 89 -0.58 11.70 -9.84
C ASP A 89 -0.16 12.05 -11.28
N GLY A 90 -1.08 12.66 -12.04
CA GLY A 90 -0.87 13.07 -13.43
C GLY A 90 -1.29 12.03 -14.46
N VAL A 91 -1.86 10.89 -14.05
CA VAL A 91 -2.47 9.88 -14.90
C VAL A 91 -3.99 9.95 -14.77
N LEU A 92 -4.70 10.18 -15.89
CA LEU A 92 -6.17 10.26 -15.88
C LEU A 92 -6.80 8.92 -15.46
N ASN A 93 -7.92 8.93 -14.74
CA ASN A 93 -8.60 7.75 -14.19
C ASN A 93 -8.87 6.62 -15.20
N TYR A 94 -9.04 6.96 -16.50
CA TYR A 94 -9.26 5.95 -17.55
C TYR A 94 -7.98 5.24 -17.98
N ALA A 95 -6.82 5.85 -17.73
CA ALA A 95 -5.47 5.38 -18.05
C ALA A 95 -4.71 4.92 -16.81
N ASP A 96 -5.18 5.26 -15.62
CA ASP A 96 -4.61 4.87 -14.34
C ASP A 96 -5.09 3.47 -13.91
N SER A 97 -4.15 2.62 -13.52
CA SER A 97 -4.43 1.29 -12.99
C SER A 97 -4.86 1.31 -11.52
N CYS A 98 -4.57 2.39 -10.79
CA CYS A 98 -4.94 2.61 -9.40
C CYS A 98 -5.53 4.02 -9.17
N PRO A 99 -6.71 4.36 -9.74
CA PRO A 99 -7.27 5.73 -9.78
C PRO A 99 -7.54 6.44 -8.44
N GLN A 100 -7.21 5.86 -7.30
CA GLN A 100 -7.44 6.41 -5.97
C GLN A 100 -6.16 6.35 -5.11
N LYS A 101 -5.02 5.96 -5.69
CA LYS A 101 -3.78 5.72 -4.96
C LYS A 101 -2.61 6.29 -5.74
N TYR A 102 -2.31 7.54 -5.39
CA TYR A 102 -1.22 8.32 -5.96
C TYR A 102 0.06 7.51 -6.17
N ALA A 103 0.59 7.51 -7.40
CA ALA A 103 1.94 7.09 -7.68
C ALA A 103 2.52 7.75 -8.94
N GLU A 104 3.70 8.36 -8.82
CA GLU A 104 4.44 8.94 -9.97
C GLU A 104 5.08 7.87 -10.88
N THR A 105 4.25 6.96 -11.38
CA THR A 105 4.61 5.84 -12.25
C THR A 105 3.83 5.94 -13.54
N SER A 106 4.31 5.28 -14.60
CA SER A 106 3.64 5.33 -15.90
C SER A 106 2.23 4.73 -15.93
N ASN A 107 1.85 3.98 -14.89
CA ASN A 107 0.56 3.30 -14.79
C ASN A 107 -0.28 3.77 -13.58
N GLY A 108 0.16 4.83 -12.89
CA GLY A 108 -0.48 5.38 -11.68
C GLY A 108 -0.59 4.41 -10.50
N CYS A 109 0.14 3.29 -10.51
CA CYS A 109 0.18 2.37 -9.37
C CYS A 109 1.57 2.34 -8.72
N PRO A 110 1.64 2.32 -7.38
CA PRO A 110 2.90 2.10 -6.67
C PRO A 110 3.58 0.80 -7.11
N GLN A 111 4.85 0.88 -7.52
CA GLN A 111 5.66 -0.32 -7.74
C GLN A 111 6.01 -0.92 -6.38
N ASN A 112 5.47 -2.10 -6.12
CA ASN A 112 5.70 -2.86 -4.92
C ASN A 112 7.15 -3.38 -4.86
N ASN A 113 8.10 -2.52 -4.52
CA ASN A 113 9.35 -2.95 -3.89
C ASN A 113 9.09 -3.24 -2.41
N GLY A 114 8.18 -4.18 -2.12
CA GLY A 114 7.85 -4.65 -0.78
C GLY A 114 6.36 -4.65 -0.45
N GLY A 115 5.74 -5.83 -0.50
CA GLY A 115 4.53 -6.13 0.28
C GLY A 115 3.21 -5.80 -0.41
N GLY A 116 2.81 -6.64 -1.37
CA GLY A 116 1.39 -6.72 -1.73
C GLY A 116 0.61 -7.35 -0.56
N ASN A 117 0.02 -6.52 0.30
CA ASN A 117 -1.12 -6.83 1.18
C ASN A 117 -1.41 -5.72 2.22
N ASP A 118 -1.62 -4.48 1.81
CA ASP A 118 -2.18 -3.46 2.70
C ASP A 118 -3.52 -2.94 2.17
N ASN A 119 -4.57 -3.48 2.77
CA ASN A 119 -5.82 -2.74 2.90
C ASN A 119 -5.51 -1.46 3.69
N LEU A 120 -5.96 -0.32 3.16
CA LEU A 120 -6.15 1.00 3.76
C LEU A 120 -5.31 2.08 3.09
N GLY A 121 -6.03 2.99 2.43
CA GLY A 121 -5.50 4.14 1.72
C GLY A 121 -4.75 5.07 2.65
N GLU A 122 -3.49 5.29 2.32
CA GLU A 122 -2.77 6.50 2.67
C GLU A 122 -2.83 7.34 1.38
N GLY A 123 -3.90 8.14 1.26
CA GLY A 123 -3.99 9.17 0.24
C GLY A 123 -2.92 10.25 0.45
N PRO A 124 -2.70 11.17 -0.50
CA PRO A 124 -1.74 12.25 -0.33
C PRO A 124 -2.05 13.07 0.93
N PRO A 125 -1.02 13.58 1.64
CA PRO A 125 -1.23 14.39 2.83
C PRO A 125 -2.09 15.60 2.49
N ASP A 126 -3.24 15.71 3.17
CA ASP A 126 -4.22 16.79 3.04
C ASP A 126 -3.54 18.15 3.27
N ILE A 127 -3.24 18.87 2.18
CA ILE A 127 -2.72 20.23 2.21
C ILE A 127 -3.87 21.21 2.48
N GLY A 128 -4.33 21.20 3.73
CA GLY A 128 -5.34 22.11 4.25
C GLY A 128 -4.96 23.59 4.06
N SER A 129 -5.96 24.38 3.67
CA SER A 129 -5.93 25.84 3.44
C SER A 129 -5.64 26.69 4.69
#